data_AF-A0A965ET84-F1
#
_entry.id   AF-A0A965ET84-F1
#
_cell.length_a   1.000
_cell.length_b   1.000
_cell.length_c   1.000
_cell.angle_alpha   90.00
_cell.angle_beta   90.00
_cell.angle_gamma   90.00
#
_symmetry.space_group_name_H-M   'P 1'
#
loop_
_entity.id
_entity.type
_entity.pdbx_description
1 polymer ?
#
loop_
_entity_poly.entity_id
_entity_poly.type
_entity_poly.pdbx_seq_one_letter_code
_entity_poly.pdbx_strand_id
1 'polypeptide(L)'
;MCLNLPYSCPSRAVPPCLGDTMTKADLSHLIASRICHDLINPIGAIHNGLELMTLAQSTSTGLEFGLVQASATDARARVEFFRLAFGGQKRGVQMDGNALCTICAPLFSAPRYRITWSIPTSIDRTDAQIIVLALLCFEKQMPHGGDIWVSLSEIRAQPKSPRDVIAQWAHLNAPEPLDPPAASDIQFAVLPRLAAEMGITAALEQKDDVFTLTLRLE
;
A
#
# COMPACT_ATOMS: atom_id res chain seq x y z
N MET A 1 14.66 -60.77 -19.60
CA MET A 1 13.50 -60.21 -20.33
C MET A 1 12.98 -59.04 -19.51
N CYS A 2 13.66 -57.90 -19.62
CA CYS A 2 13.30 -56.62 -19.03
C CYS A 2 13.15 -55.66 -20.21
N LEU A 3 11.95 -55.13 -20.43
CA LEU A 3 11.67 -54.25 -21.55
C LEU A 3 11.92 -52.79 -21.17
N ASN A 4 12.77 -52.17 -21.97
CA ASN A 4 13.05 -50.74 -22.04
C ASN A 4 11.79 -49.91 -22.36
N LEU A 5 11.58 -48.82 -21.63
CA LEU A 5 11.19 -47.53 -22.21
C LEU A 5 11.77 -46.39 -21.33
N PRO A 6 12.60 -45.48 -21.88
CA PRO A 6 13.10 -44.32 -21.15
C PRO A 6 12.15 -43.15 -21.39
N TYR A 7 11.29 -42.81 -20.41
CA TYR A 7 10.68 -41.49 -20.37
C TYR A 7 11.60 -40.57 -19.58
N SER A 8 12.64 -40.10 -20.26
CA SER A 8 13.37 -38.90 -19.88
C SER A 8 12.37 -37.74 -19.94
N CYS A 9 11.96 -37.22 -18.79
CA CYS A 9 11.24 -35.96 -18.73
C CYS A 9 12.18 -34.89 -19.31
N PRO A 10 11.83 -34.21 -20.43
CA PRO A 10 12.65 -33.14 -20.93
C PRO A 10 12.66 -32.06 -19.85
N SER A 11 13.87 -31.65 -19.45
CA SER A 11 14.10 -30.51 -18.58
C SER A 11 13.13 -29.40 -18.96
N ARG A 12 12.21 -29.06 -18.07
CA ARG A 12 11.36 -27.88 -18.22
C ARG A 12 12.34 -26.72 -18.27
N ALA A 13 12.65 -26.27 -19.48
CA ALA A 13 13.51 -25.12 -19.70
C ALA A 13 12.92 -24.00 -18.86
N VAL A 14 13.67 -23.57 -17.85
CA VAL A 14 13.44 -22.27 -17.22
C VAL A 14 13.51 -21.29 -18.37
N PRO A 15 12.43 -20.56 -18.71
CA PRO A 15 12.51 -19.61 -19.80
C PRO A 15 13.65 -18.63 -19.49
N PRO A 16 14.41 -18.21 -20.52
CA PRO A 16 15.51 -17.29 -20.32
C PRO A 16 14.96 -16.05 -19.63
N CYS A 17 15.70 -15.56 -18.65
CA CYS A 17 15.51 -14.26 -18.03
C CYS A 17 15.46 -13.18 -19.11
N LEU A 18 14.26 -12.85 -19.60
CA LEU A 18 14.03 -11.63 -20.32
C LEU A 18 14.14 -10.48 -19.31
N GLY A 19 14.90 -9.44 -19.66
CA GLY A 19 14.83 -8.14 -19.02
C GLY A 19 13.47 -7.49 -19.30
N ASP A 20 12.42 -8.07 -18.74
CA ASP A 20 11.04 -7.72 -19.03
C ASP A 20 10.62 -6.52 -18.18
N THR A 21 10.57 -5.37 -18.85
CA THR A 21 9.81 -4.21 -18.43
C THR A 21 8.44 -4.65 -17.87
N MET A 22 8.20 -4.40 -16.56
CA MET A 22 6.96 -4.82 -15.88
C MET A 22 5.70 -4.44 -16.66
N THR A 23 4.93 -5.42 -17.12
CA THR A 23 3.70 -5.19 -17.87
C THR A 23 2.58 -4.66 -16.99
N LYS A 24 1.51 -4.12 -17.59
CA LYS A 24 0.29 -3.73 -16.85
C LYS A 24 -0.37 -4.93 -16.17
N ALA A 25 -0.27 -6.13 -16.76
CA ALA A 25 -0.81 -7.35 -16.19
C ALA A 25 -0.02 -7.76 -14.94
N ASP A 26 1.31 -7.70 -14.99
CA ASP A 26 2.17 -8.02 -13.84
C ASP A 26 1.95 -7.05 -12.68
N LEU A 27 1.82 -5.75 -12.98
CA LEU A 27 1.48 -4.74 -11.98
C LEU A 27 0.12 -5.06 -11.32
N SER A 28 -0.88 -5.42 -12.12
CA SER A 28 -2.21 -5.78 -11.63
C SER A 28 -2.17 -7.03 -10.75
N HIS A 29 -1.38 -8.04 -11.13
CA HIS A 29 -1.17 -9.25 -10.32
C HIS A 29 -0.50 -8.94 -8.99
N LEU A 30 0.54 -8.09 -8.97
CA LEU A 30 1.24 -7.70 -7.73
C LEU A 30 0.35 -6.87 -6.80
N ILE A 31 -0.44 -5.94 -7.36
CA ILE A 31 -1.44 -5.18 -6.59
C ILE A 31 -2.50 -6.12 -6.00
N ALA A 32 -3.04 -7.06 -6.79
CA ALA A 32 -4.01 -8.04 -6.30
C ALA A 32 -3.41 -8.90 -5.18
N SER A 33 -2.17 -9.37 -5.35
CA SER A 33 -1.44 -10.12 -4.32
C SER A 33 -1.28 -9.32 -3.02
N ARG A 34 -0.90 -8.04 -3.12
CA ARG A 34 -0.78 -7.12 -1.98
C ARG A 34 -2.10 -6.98 -1.23
N ILE A 35 -3.20 -6.70 -1.94
CA ILE A 35 -4.52 -6.50 -1.35
C ILE A 35 -4.99 -7.79 -0.65
N CYS A 36 -4.86 -8.94 -1.31
CA CYS A 36 -5.22 -10.23 -0.72
C CYS A 36 -4.41 -10.52 0.55
N HIS A 37 -3.10 -10.26 0.54
CA HIS A 37 -2.23 -10.44 1.70
C HIS A 37 -2.66 -9.55 2.88
N ASP A 38 -2.98 -8.27 2.65
CA ASP A 38 -3.35 -7.37 3.75
C ASP A 38 -4.75 -7.64 4.31
N LEU A 39 -5.64 -8.25 3.53
CA LEU A 39 -7.00 -8.58 3.96
C LEU A 39 -7.13 -9.97 4.58
N ILE A 40 -6.18 -10.88 4.35
CA ILE A 40 -6.29 -12.27 4.86
C ILE A 40 -6.33 -12.32 6.38
N ASN A 41 -5.56 -11.46 7.05
CA ASN A 41 -5.46 -11.45 8.51
C ASN A 41 -6.76 -11.03 9.20
N PRO A 42 -7.36 -9.86 8.89
CA PRO A 42 -8.62 -9.48 9.53
C PRO A 42 -9.78 -10.40 9.13
N ILE A 43 -9.81 -10.96 7.90
CA ILE A 43 -10.82 -11.94 7.51
C ILE A 43 -10.69 -13.25 8.30
N GLY A 44 -9.46 -13.74 8.47
CA GLY A 44 -9.19 -14.93 9.30
C GLY A 44 -9.61 -14.73 10.76
N ALA A 45 -9.35 -13.55 11.33
CA ALA A 45 -9.75 -13.23 12.69
C ALA A 45 -11.28 -13.20 12.88
N ILE A 46 -12.04 -12.71 11.88
CA ILE A 46 -13.51 -12.79 11.87
C ILE A 46 -13.96 -14.25 11.91
N HIS A 47 -13.40 -15.09 11.04
CA HIS A 47 -13.76 -16.51 10.97
C HIS A 47 -13.49 -17.22 12.30
N ASN A 48 -12.28 -17.06 12.85
CA ASN A 48 -11.90 -17.65 14.14
C ASN A 48 -12.81 -17.18 15.28
N GLY A 49 -13.18 -15.90 15.31
CA GLY A 49 -14.11 -15.36 16.31
C GLY A 49 -15.50 -16.00 16.22
N LEU A 50 -16.02 -16.19 15.00
CA LEU A 50 -17.29 -16.87 14.78
C LEU A 50 -17.24 -18.35 15.20
N GLU A 51 -16.15 -19.06 14.90
CA GLU A 51 -15.96 -20.44 15.34
C GLU A 51 -16.00 -20.55 16.87
N LEU A 52 -15.28 -19.68 17.58
CA LEU A 52 -15.30 -19.63 19.05
C LEU A 52 -16.71 -19.38 19.61
N MET A 53 -17.48 -18.48 18.99
CA MET A 53 -18.87 -18.22 19.39
C MET A 53 -19.77 -19.46 19.22
N THR A 54 -19.56 -20.25 18.16
CA THR A 54 -20.32 -21.49 17.95
C THR A 54 -19.96 -22.59 18.96
N LEU A 55 -18.70 -22.69 19.35
CA LEU A 55 -18.22 -23.65 20.34
C LEU A 55 -18.70 -23.31 21.77
N ALA A 56 -18.93 -22.03 22.07
CA ALA A 56 -19.26 -21.55 23.41
C ALA A 56 -20.64 -21.98 23.94
N GLN A 57 -21.53 -22.56 23.11
CA GLN A 57 -22.83 -23.23 23.37
C GLN A 57 -23.86 -22.56 24.31
N SER A 58 -23.54 -21.56 25.13
CA SER A 58 -24.49 -20.86 26.01
C SER A 58 -23.98 -19.55 26.63
N THR A 59 -22.70 -19.19 26.48
CA THR A 59 -22.17 -17.89 26.92
C THR A 59 -21.21 -17.35 25.87
N SER A 60 -21.73 -16.68 24.83
CA SER A 60 -20.86 -15.82 24.01
C SER A 60 -20.29 -14.77 24.96
N THR A 61 -19.00 -14.84 25.22
CA THR A 61 -18.36 -13.80 26.00
C THR A 61 -18.34 -12.56 25.09
N GLY A 62 -18.63 -11.37 25.61
CA GLY A 62 -18.60 -10.15 24.77
C GLY A 62 -17.26 -9.93 24.06
N LEU A 63 -16.22 -10.68 24.44
CA LEU A 63 -14.88 -10.68 23.86
C LEU A 63 -14.86 -11.26 22.44
N GLU A 64 -15.49 -12.42 22.16
CA GLU A 64 -15.45 -12.99 20.81
C GLU A 64 -16.19 -12.09 19.81
N PHE A 65 -17.35 -11.58 20.22
CA PHE A 65 -18.12 -10.63 19.42
C PHE A 65 -17.33 -9.32 19.19
N GLY A 66 -16.65 -8.82 20.22
CA GLY A 66 -15.77 -7.66 20.11
C GLY A 66 -14.61 -7.88 19.13
N LEU A 67 -13.99 -9.07 19.13
CA LEU A 67 -12.94 -9.44 18.18
C LEU A 67 -13.46 -9.47 16.75
N VAL A 68 -14.65 -10.07 16.52
CA VAL A 68 -15.30 -10.10 15.21
C VAL A 68 -15.58 -8.68 14.71
N GLN A 69 -16.16 -7.84 15.57
CA GLN A 69 -16.49 -6.46 15.21
C GLN A 69 -15.24 -5.63 14.89
N ALA A 70 -14.19 -5.74 15.71
CA ALA A 70 -12.92 -5.04 15.48
C ALA A 70 -12.27 -5.49 14.16
N SER A 71 -12.25 -6.80 13.90
CA SER A 71 -11.65 -7.37 12.70
C SER A 71 -12.44 -7.02 11.44
N ALA A 72 -13.78 -7.00 11.50
CA ALA A 72 -14.63 -6.54 10.41
C ALA A 72 -14.43 -5.05 10.11
N THR A 73 -14.24 -4.24 11.14
CA THR A 73 -13.94 -2.80 11.01
C THR A 73 -12.58 -2.58 10.34
N ASP A 74 -11.53 -3.31 10.75
CA ASP A 74 -10.21 -3.25 10.12
C ASP A 74 -10.24 -3.70 8.66
N ALA A 75 -10.90 -4.82 8.35
CA ALA A 75 -11.07 -5.29 6.98
C ALA A 75 -11.75 -4.24 6.09
N ARG A 76 -12.85 -3.64 6.57
CA ARG A 76 -13.55 -2.58 5.85
C ARG A 76 -12.66 -1.37 5.60
N ALA A 77 -11.96 -0.89 6.63
CA ALA A 77 -11.07 0.26 6.51
C ALA A 77 -9.96 0.03 5.48
N ARG A 78 -9.35 -1.17 5.47
CA ARG A 78 -8.35 -1.56 4.48
C ARG A 78 -8.92 -1.60 3.06
N VAL A 79 -10.13 -2.13 2.86
CA VAL A 79 -10.79 -2.13 1.55
C VAL A 79 -11.03 -0.69 1.06
N GLU A 80 -11.56 0.18 1.92
CA GLU A 80 -11.81 1.58 1.57
C GLU A 80 -10.52 2.31 1.21
N PHE A 81 -9.45 2.09 1.99
CA PHE A 81 -8.12 2.66 1.75
C PHE A 81 -7.49 2.15 0.44
N PHE A 82 -7.43 0.82 0.23
CA PHE A 82 -6.84 0.24 -0.98
C PHE A 82 -7.63 0.56 -2.24
N ARG A 83 -8.96 0.73 -2.14
CA ARG A 83 -9.77 1.21 -3.26
C ARG A 83 -9.40 2.62 -3.69
N LEU A 84 -9.00 3.49 -2.75
CA LEU A 84 -8.48 4.82 -3.07
C LEU A 84 -7.03 4.74 -3.60
N ALA A 85 -6.17 3.93 -2.98
CA ALA A 85 -4.76 3.79 -3.34
C ALA A 85 -4.54 3.17 -4.73
N PHE A 86 -5.21 2.06 -5.02
CA PHE A 86 -4.96 1.22 -6.19
C PHE A 86 -6.12 1.15 -7.18
N GLY A 87 -7.27 1.76 -6.86
CA GLY A 87 -8.41 1.81 -7.77
C GLY A 87 -8.20 2.81 -8.91
N GLY A 88 -8.86 2.58 -10.04
CA GLY A 88 -8.83 3.52 -11.17
C GLY A 88 -9.59 4.80 -10.85
N GLN A 89 -8.88 5.89 -10.56
CA GLN A 89 -9.46 7.23 -10.44
C GLN A 89 -9.45 7.94 -11.79
N LYS A 90 -10.35 8.92 -11.94
CA LYS A 90 -10.39 9.82 -13.12
C LYS A 90 -10.10 11.23 -12.65
N ARG A 91 -9.19 11.92 -13.33
CA ARG A 91 -8.89 13.34 -13.10
C ARG A 91 -10.15 14.19 -13.26
N GLY A 92 -10.29 15.22 -12.44
CA GLY A 92 -11.44 16.12 -12.38
C GLY A 92 -12.55 15.65 -11.45
N VAL A 93 -12.52 14.40 -10.97
CA VAL A 93 -13.51 13.90 -10.02
C VAL A 93 -13.10 14.33 -8.61
N GLN A 94 -13.95 15.12 -7.97
CA GLN A 94 -13.70 15.65 -6.63
C GLN A 94 -14.14 14.68 -5.53
N MET A 95 -13.51 14.81 -4.36
CA MET A 95 -13.96 14.22 -3.10
C MET A 95 -13.76 15.20 -1.94
N ASP A 96 -14.47 14.95 -0.83
CA ASP A 96 -14.27 15.69 0.42
C ASP A 96 -12.90 15.35 1.03
N GLY A 97 -12.09 16.37 1.34
CA GLY A 97 -10.82 16.23 2.03
C GLY A 97 -10.96 15.59 3.42
N ASN A 98 -12.06 15.83 4.13
CA ASN A 98 -12.33 15.16 5.41
C ASN A 98 -12.60 13.67 5.22
N ALA A 99 -13.18 13.27 4.08
CA ALA A 99 -13.36 11.86 3.75
C ALA A 99 -12.00 11.18 3.52
N LEU A 100 -11.04 11.86 2.87
CA LEU A 100 -9.66 11.36 2.75
C LEU A 100 -9.03 11.16 4.13
N CYS A 101 -9.12 12.13 5.03
CA CYS A 101 -8.61 12.01 6.40
C CYS A 101 -9.24 10.81 7.13
N THR A 102 -10.56 10.63 6.98
CA THR A 102 -11.32 9.52 7.59
C THR A 102 -10.89 8.16 7.05
N ILE A 103 -10.65 8.04 5.74
CA ILE A 103 -10.17 6.80 5.10
C ILE A 103 -8.76 6.44 5.60
N CYS A 104 -7.89 7.44 5.81
CA CYS A 104 -6.52 7.21 6.27
C CYS A 104 -6.41 6.89 7.77
N ALA A 105 -7.31 7.42 8.60
CA ALA A 105 -7.20 7.38 10.05
C ALA A 105 -7.05 5.96 10.65
N PRO A 106 -7.76 4.91 10.19
CA PRO A 106 -7.61 3.57 10.77
C PRO A 106 -6.22 2.96 10.57
N LEU A 107 -5.58 3.23 9.43
CA LEU A 107 -4.25 2.71 9.10
C LEU A 107 -3.13 3.59 9.66
N PHE A 108 -3.35 4.91 9.73
CA PHE A 108 -2.38 5.90 10.17
C PHE A 108 -2.86 6.63 11.42
N SER A 109 -2.90 5.92 12.54
CA SER A 109 -3.35 6.42 13.84
C SER A 109 -2.23 6.53 14.88
N ALA A 110 -2.47 7.39 15.87
CA ALA A 110 -1.60 7.57 17.03
C ALA A 110 -1.67 6.34 17.97
N PRO A 111 -0.60 6.06 18.75
CA PRO A 111 0.64 6.84 18.85
C PRO A 111 1.63 6.51 17.72
N ARG A 112 1.35 5.54 16.84
CA ARG A 112 2.29 5.09 15.81
C ARG A 112 2.56 6.20 14.80
N TYR A 113 1.53 6.72 14.15
CA TYR A 113 1.63 7.83 13.21
C TYR A 113 0.81 9.02 13.70
N ARG A 114 1.35 10.24 13.56
CA ARG A 114 0.57 11.48 13.73
C ARG A 114 0.60 12.23 12.41
N ILE A 115 -0.57 12.38 11.80
CA ILE A 115 -0.72 13.10 10.54
C ILE A 115 -1.30 14.49 10.80
N THR A 116 -0.61 15.52 10.30
CA THR A 116 -1.12 16.89 10.21
C THR A 116 -1.52 17.17 8.77
N TRP A 117 -2.80 17.48 8.56
CA TRP A 117 -3.38 17.70 7.24
C TRP A 117 -3.47 19.18 6.90
N SER A 118 -2.91 19.57 5.75
CA SER A 118 -3.01 20.90 5.14
C SER A 118 -3.51 20.76 3.70
N ILE A 119 -4.73 20.25 3.56
CA ILE A 119 -5.40 20.00 2.28
C ILE A 119 -6.73 20.78 2.21
N PRO A 120 -7.21 21.15 1.00
CA PRO A 120 -8.50 21.80 0.84
C PRO A 120 -9.67 20.86 1.19
N THR A 121 -10.85 21.44 1.43
CA THR A 121 -12.09 20.69 1.69
C THR A 121 -12.58 19.90 0.46
N SER A 122 -12.26 20.36 -0.74
CA SER A 122 -12.48 19.62 -1.99
C SER A 122 -11.13 19.33 -2.63
N ILE A 123 -10.86 18.06 -2.90
CA ILE A 123 -9.62 17.57 -3.49
C ILE A 123 -9.93 16.66 -4.68
N ASP A 124 -9.08 16.68 -5.71
CA ASP A 124 -9.18 15.71 -6.79
C ASP A 124 -8.88 14.30 -6.27
N ARG A 125 -9.64 13.30 -6.72
CA ARG A 125 -9.42 11.91 -6.34
C ARG A 125 -8.06 11.39 -6.80
N THR A 126 -7.48 11.93 -7.88
CA THR A 126 -6.11 11.57 -8.29
C THR A 126 -5.06 12.12 -7.32
N ASP A 127 -5.24 13.34 -6.82
CA ASP A 127 -4.34 13.92 -5.81
C ASP A 127 -4.45 13.16 -4.49
N ALA A 128 -5.67 12.82 -4.07
CA ALA A 128 -5.92 11.96 -2.92
C ALA A 128 -5.27 10.58 -3.07
N GLN A 129 -5.33 9.99 -4.27
CA GLN A 129 -4.67 8.71 -4.57
C GLN A 129 -3.14 8.80 -4.44
N ILE A 130 -2.52 9.86 -4.98
CA ILE A 130 -1.08 10.11 -4.85
C ILE A 130 -0.68 10.24 -3.38
N ILE A 131 -1.44 11.01 -2.59
CA ILE A 131 -1.21 11.17 -1.15
C ILE A 131 -1.26 9.80 -0.44
N VAL A 132 -2.29 9.01 -0.69
CA VAL A 132 -2.48 7.69 -0.07
C VAL A 132 -1.36 6.71 -0.44
N LEU A 133 -0.91 6.72 -1.69
CA LEU A 133 0.25 5.92 -2.14
C LEU A 133 1.54 6.38 -1.46
N ALA A 134 1.77 7.70 -1.34
CA ALA A 134 2.92 8.25 -0.65
C ALA A 134 2.92 7.87 0.85
N LEU A 135 1.75 7.89 1.50
CA LEU A 135 1.61 7.42 2.88
C LEU A 135 2.01 5.95 3.04
N LEU A 136 1.65 5.06 2.09
CA LEU A 136 2.11 3.66 2.10
C LEU A 136 3.64 3.55 1.90
N CYS A 137 4.25 4.41 1.10
CA CYS A 137 5.71 4.46 0.97
C CYS A 137 6.36 4.89 2.30
N PHE A 138 5.80 5.91 2.96
CA PHE A 138 6.28 6.37 4.26
C PHE A 138 6.05 5.36 5.39
N GLU A 139 5.00 4.54 5.33
CA GLU A 139 4.79 3.42 6.25
C GLU A 139 5.98 2.45 6.23
N LYS A 140 6.52 2.16 5.04
CA LYS A 140 7.71 1.31 4.87
C LYS A 140 9.01 2.01 5.26
N GLN A 141 9.12 3.30 4.96
CA GLN A 141 10.24 4.13 5.39
C GLN A 141 10.32 4.21 6.92
N MET A 142 9.18 4.26 7.62
CA MET A 142 9.10 4.52 9.07
C MET A 142 8.33 3.42 9.82
N PRO A 143 8.86 2.20 9.94
CA PRO A 143 8.15 1.05 10.51
C PRO A 143 7.75 1.26 11.98
N HIS A 144 8.54 2.03 12.75
CA HIS A 144 8.24 2.40 14.13
C HIS A 144 7.33 3.63 14.26
N GLY A 145 6.91 4.20 13.14
CA GLY A 145 6.06 5.37 13.09
C GLY A 145 6.83 6.69 13.14
N GLY A 146 6.07 7.79 13.18
CA GLY A 146 6.59 9.14 13.03
C GLY A 146 5.50 10.19 12.90
N ASP A 147 5.94 11.43 12.73
CA ASP A 147 5.10 12.57 12.38
C ASP A 147 5.08 12.75 10.87
N ILE A 148 3.90 13.00 10.30
CA ILE A 148 3.73 13.24 8.86
C ILE A 148 2.93 14.53 8.69
N TRP A 149 3.43 15.43 7.84
CA TRP A 149 2.73 16.65 7.43
C TRP A 149 2.37 16.51 5.95
N VAL A 150 1.08 16.63 5.64
CA VAL A 150 0.54 16.38 4.30
C VAL A 150 -0.02 17.68 3.73
N SER A 151 0.46 18.05 2.55
CA SER A 151 -0.14 19.08 1.68
C SER A 151 -0.21 18.56 0.24
N LEU A 152 -0.83 19.32 -0.66
CA LEU A 152 -0.93 18.91 -2.07
C LEU A 152 0.42 18.97 -2.82
N SER A 153 1.32 19.86 -2.42
CA SER A 153 2.62 20.07 -3.08
C SER A 153 3.78 19.36 -2.38
N GLU A 154 3.58 18.94 -1.13
CA GLU A 154 4.65 18.41 -0.30
C GLU A 154 4.10 17.49 0.79
N ILE A 155 4.77 16.35 1.00
CA ILE A 155 4.57 15.48 2.15
C ILE A 155 5.90 15.35 2.89
N ARG A 156 5.91 15.80 4.14
CA ARG A 156 7.06 15.68 5.03
C ARG A 156 6.84 14.58 6.04
N ALA A 157 7.87 13.83 6.36
CA ALA A 157 7.81 12.75 7.33
C ALA A 157 9.06 12.75 8.22
N GLN A 158 8.85 12.72 9.53
CA GLN A 158 9.90 12.61 10.53
C GLN A 158 9.72 11.29 11.30
N PRO A 159 10.66 10.34 11.20
CA PRO A 159 10.58 9.08 11.91
C PRO A 159 10.85 9.29 13.41
N LYS A 160 10.29 8.42 14.26
CA LYS A 160 10.63 8.40 15.69
C LYS A 160 12.06 7.95 15.98
N SER A 161 12.67 7.25 15.04
CA SER A 161 14.03 6.75 15.13
C SER A 161 14.76 7.12 13.84
N PRO A 162 15.98 7.70 13.92
CA PRO A 162 16.77 8.05 12.74
C PRO A 162 16.88 6.87 11.77
N ARG A 163 16.78 7.17 10.47
CA ARG A 163 16.85 6.17 9.41
C ARG A 163 17.27 6.83 8.11
N ASP A 164 18.05 6.12 7.29
CA ASP A 164 18.34 6.52 5.92
C ASP A 164 17.19 6.17 4.96
N VAL A 165 17.14 6.85 3.82
CA VAL A 165 16.24 6.50 2.70
C VAL A 165 16.42 5.03 2.31
N ILE A 166 15.32 4.27 2.27
CA ILE A 166 15.35 2.87 1.86
C ILE A 166 15.46 2.72 0.34
N ALA A 167 16.04 1.60 -0.12
CA ALA A 167 16.31 1.35 -1.54
C ALA A 167 15.06 1.39 -2.44
N GLN A 168 13.87 1.09 -1.92
CA GLN A 168 12.62 1.10 -2.66
C GLN A 168 12.27 2.48 -3.25
N TRP A 169 12.75 3.58 -2.65
CA TRP A 169 12.56 4.91 -3.21
C TRP A 169 13.30 5.13 -4.54
N ALA A 170 14.22 4.24 -4.93
CA ALA A 170 14.89 4.28 -6.23
C ALA A 170 13.88 4.27 -7.39
N HIS A 171 12.71 3.66 -7.22
CA HIS A 171 11.64 3.67 -8.23
C HIS A 171 11.12 5.07 -8.58
N LEU A 172 11.26 6.04 -7.67
CA LEU A 172 10.77 7.40 -7.87
C LEU A 172 11.53 8.14 -8.98
N ASN A 173 12.85 7.93 -9.04
CA ASN A 173 13.78 8.67 -9.90
C ASN A 173 14.46 7.78 -10.94
N ALA A 174 14.00 6.53 -11.11
CA ALA A 174 14.67 5.58 -11.98
C ALA A 174 14.60 6.07 -13.44
N PRO A 175 15.75 6.29 -14.12
CA PRO A 175 15.77 6.73 -15.51
C PRO A 175 15.24 5.65 -16.45
N GLU A 176 15.32 4.39 -16.03
CA GLU A 176 14.77 3.23 -16.71
C GLU A 176 13.88 2.42 -15.74
N PRO A 177 12.88 1.68 -16.24
CA PRO A 177 12.02 0.85 -15.39
C PRO A 177 12.84 -0.18 -14.60
N LEU A 178 12.86 -0.04 -13.28
CA LEU A 178 13.47 -1.05 -12.40
C LEU A 178 12.67 -2.35 -12.42
N ASP A 179 13.34 -3.44 -12.03
CA ASP A 179 12.70 -4.72 -11.75
C ASP A 179 11.49 -4.54 -10.82
N PRO A 180 10.40 -5.30 -11.05
CA PRO A 180 9.21 -5.18 -10.24
C PRO A 180 9.52 -5.47 -8.76
N PRO A 181 9.12 -4.59 -7.83
CA PRO A 181 9.32 -4.86 -6.42
C PRO A 181 8.43 -6.04 -5.98
N ALA A 182 8.72 -6.58 -4.80
CA ALA A 182 7.80 -7.52 -4.15
C ALA A 182 6.40 -6.89 -4.01
N ALA A 183 5.34 -7.71 -3.99
CA ALA A 183 3.96 -7.22 -3.85
C ALA A 183 3.80 -6.30 -2.62
N SER A 184 4.51 -6.58 -1.52
CA SER A 184 4.52 -5.75 -0.31
C SER A 184 5.07 -4.33 -0.49
N ASP A 185 5.79 -4.07 -1.57
CA ASP A 185 6.46 -2.81 -1.86
C ASP A 185 5.97 -2.19 -3.19
N ILE A 186 4.87 -2.73 -3.75
CA ILE A 186 4.34 -2.32 -5.07
C ILE A 186 3.97 -0.83 -5.16
N GLN A 187 3.61 -0.21 -4.03
CA GLN A 187 3.33 1.22 -3.95
C GLN A 187 4.48 2.09 -4.45
N PHE A 188 5.73 1.65 -4.29
CA PHE A 188 6.91 2.38 -4.76
C PHE A 188 7.01 2.40 -6.29
N ALA A 189 6.47 1.39 -6.97
CA ALA A 189 6.38 1.37 -8.42
C ALA A 189 5.11 2.07 -8.95
N VAL A 190 4.01 2.07 -8.19
CA VAL A 190 2.74 2.68 -8.60
C VAL A 190 2.78 4.20 -8.49
N LEU A 191 3.31 4.73 -7.38
CA LEU A 191 3.36 6.17 -7.10
C LEU A 191 3.99 7.00 -8.23
N PRO A 192 5.23 6.73 -8.70
CA PRO A 192 5.85 7.52 -9.77
C PRO A 192 5.12 7.40 -11.10
N ARG A 193 4.55 6.23 -11.42
CA ARG A 193 3.78 6.03 -12.65
C ARG A 193 2.52 6.88 -12.66
N LEU A 194 1.77 6.88 -11.56
CA LEU A 194 0.57 7.71 -11.44
C LEU A 194 0.91 9.21 -11.42
N ALA A 195 1.97 9.60 -10.71
CA ALA A 195 2.41 11.00 -10.68
C ALA A 195 2.76 11.48 -12.10
N ALA A 196 3.53 10.70 -12.86
CA ALA A 196 3.87 11.01 -14.25
C ALA A 196 2.63 11.08 -15.16
N GLU A 197 1.66 10.15 -15.04
CA GLU A 197 0.39 10.20 -15.78
C GLU A 197 -0.42 11.48 -15.51
N MET A 198 -0.25 12.09 -14.33
CA MET A 198 -0.91 13.34 -13.95
C MET A 198 -0.10 14.60 -14.31
N GLY A 199 1.12 14.45 -14.85
CA GLY A 199 2.05 15.56 -15.08
C GLY A 199 2.62 16.12 -13.77
N ILE A 200 2.84 15.25 -12.79
CA ILE A 200 3.44 15.59 -11.50
C ILE A 200 4.82 14.97 -11.41
N THR A 201 5.85 15.80 -11.28
CA THR A 201 7.18 15.37 -10.90
C THR A 201 7.24 15.16 -9.39
N ALA A 202 7.58 13.94 -8.97
CA ALA A 202 7.74 13.59 -7.56
C ALA A 202 9.23 13.41 -7.23
N ALA A 203 9.71 14.04 -6.15
CA ALA A 203 11.11 13.97 -5.72
C ALA A 203 11.21 13.81 -4.21
N LEU A 204 12.08 12.91 -3.74
CA LEU A 204 12.34 12.69 -2.32
C LEU A 204 13.71 13.23 -1.93
N GLU A 205 13.74 13.99 -0.85
CA GLU A 205 14.97 14.47 -0.21
C GLU A 205 14.98 14.11 1.28
N GLN A 206 16.17 13.94 1.86
CA GLN A 206 16.36 13.76 3.31
C GLN A 206 17.27 14.86 3.85
N LYS A 207 16.86 15.51 4.94
CA LYS A 207 17.68 16.48 5.68
C LYS A 207 17.42 16.35 7.18
N ASP A 208 18.49 16.19 7.98
CA ASP A 208 18.43 16.15 9.45
C ASP A 208 17.31 15.22 9.98
N ASP A 209 17.24 14.00 9.44
CA ASP A 209 16.23 12.96 9.68
C ASP A 209 14.80 13.24 9.18
N VAL A 210 14.56 14.34 8.48
CA VAL A 210 13.26 14.63 7.85
C VAL A 210 13.29 14.24 6.39
N PHE A 211 12.35 13.39 5.98
CA PHE A 211 12.08 13.08 4.58
C PHE A 211 11.08 14.08 4.01
N THR A 212 11.34 14.60 2.82
CA THR A 212 10.47 15.54 2.13
C THR A 212 10.20 15.00 0.73
N LEU A 213 8.97 14.57 0.49
CA LEU A 213 8.46 14.22 -0.84
C LEU A 213 7.79 15.46 -1.44
N THR A 214 8.42 16.06 -2.45
CA THR A 214 7.87 17.19 -3.19
C THR A 214 7.07 16.68 -4.39
N LEU A 215 5.90 17.25 -4.63
CA LEU A 215 5.00 16.97 -5.74
C LEU A 215 4.79 18.26 -6.52
N ARG A 216 5.41 18.39 -7.70
CA ARG A 216 5.33 19.59 -8.55
C ARG A 216 4.58 19.29 -9.82
N LEU A 217 3.62 20.14 -10.18
CA LEU A 217 3.02 20.12 -11.51
C LEU A 217 4.06 20.59 -12.54
N GLU A 218 4.15 19.86 -13.64
CA GLU A 218 4.92 20.24 -14.84
C GLU A 218 4.24 21.38 -15.63
#